data_AF-A0A7X9IIJ4-F1
#
_entry.id   AF-A0A7X9IIJ4-F1
#
_cell.length_a   1.000
_cell.length_b   1.000
_cell.length_c   1.000
_cell.angle_alpha   90.00
_cell.angle_beta   90.00
_cell.angle_gamma   90.00
#
_symmetry.space_group_name_H-M   'P 1'
#
loop_
_entity.id
_entity.type
_entity.pdbx_description
1 polymer ?
#
loop_
_entity_poly.entity_id
_entity_poly.type
_entity_poly.pdbx_seq_one_letter_code
_entity_poly.pdbx_strand_id
1 'polypeptide(L)'
;MNILVLEGRFLVPELAALGHNVLTVGLAVFGTYDVDLTHPVFERGLREILASRDFTPDVVLWCDDASSLPAIFGYEALDCPTMGYSIDQYCQMWHYPYSWVFDGLLCSQKSYLDIFRAEGGSALYEWLPLYFDEKRLPASAPAER
;
A
#
# COMPACT_ATOMS: atom_id res chain seq x y z
N MET A 1 -14.02 10.17 1.41
CA MET A 1 -13.28 9.97 0.15
C MET A 1 -13.21 8.49 -0.15
N ASN A 2 -13.10 8.16 -1.42
CA ASN A 2 -12.84 6.83 -1.95
C ASN A 2 -11.32 6.61 -1.98
N ILE A 3 -10.82 5.64 -1.22
CA ILE A 3 -9.41 5.30 -1.14
C ILE A 3 -9.22 3.92 -1.73
N LEU A 4 -8.45 3.82 -2.81
CA LEU A 4 -8.00 2.54 -3.35
C LEU A 4 -6.73 2.14 -2.61
N VAL A 5 -6.78 1.05 -1.84
CA VAL A 5 -5.61 0.49 -1.15
C VAL A 5 -5.11 -0.72 -1.93
N LEU A 6 -3.84 -0.64 -2.34
CA LEU A 6 -3.17 -1.70 -3.06
C LEU A 6 -2.27 -2.48 -2.08
N GLU A 7 -2.42 -3.80 -2.08
CA GLU A 7 -1.55 -4.75 -1.36
C GLU A 7 -1.59 -4.60 0.16
N GLY A 8 -0.64 -3.92 0.81
CA GLY A 8 -0.59 -3.85 2.27
C GLY A 8 -1.87 -3.29 2.90
N ARG A 9 -2.61 -4.11 3.64
CA ARG A 9 -3.91 -3.73 4.25
C ARG A 9 -3.78 -3.13 5.66
N PHE A 10 -2.58 -2.72 6.07
CA PHE A 10 -2.29 -2.31 7.45
C PHE A 10 -3.14 -1.12 7.89
N LEU A 11 -3.32 -0.12 7.02
CA LEU A 11 -4.03 1.13 7.36
C LEU A 11 -5.54 1.07 7.09
N VAL A 12 -6.05 -0.03 6.54
CA VAL A 12 -7.47 -0.14 6.11
C VAL A 12 -8.44 0.06 7.28
N PRO A 13 -8.25 -0.55 8.47
CA PRO A 13 -9.16 -0.35 9.60
C PRO A 13 -9.24 1.10 10.05
N GLU A 14 -8.10 1.80 10.11
CA GLU A 14 -8.00 3.18 10.55
C GLU A 14 -8.59 4.14 9.52
N LEU A 15 -8.33 3.92 8.22
CA LEU A 15 -8.94 4.70 7.14
C LEU A 15 -10.47 4.55 7.13
N ALA A 16 -10.97 3.33 7.34
CA ALA A 16 -12.41 3.09 7.46
C ALA A 16 -13.00 3.75 8.72
N ALA A 17 -12.30 3.70 9.86
CA ALA A 17 -12.72 4.34 11.10
C ALA A 17 -12.79 5.88 10.99
N LEU A 18 -11.97 6.48 10.12
CA LEU A 18 -12.04 7.91 9.77
C LEU A 18 -13.19 8.25 8.81
N GLY A 19 -14.02 7.28 8.42
CA GLY A 19 -15.19 7.48 7.56
C GLY A 19 -14.87 7.50 6.08
N HIS A 20 -13.73 6.94 5.65
CA HIS A 20 -13.41 6.78 4.24
C HIS A 20 -14.04 5.50 3.66
N ASN A 21 -14.36 5.55 2.38
CA ASN A 21 -14.80 4.38 1.62
C ASN A 21 -13.54 3.72 1.04
N VAL A 22 -13.18 2.53 1.53
CA VAL A 22 -11.92 1.87 1.17
C VAL A 22 -12.21 0.66 0.30
N LEU A 23 -11.55 0.58 -0.86
CA LEU A 23 -11.54 -0.62 -1.70
C LEU A 23 -10.13 -1.21 -1.70
N THR A 24 -10.01 -2.48 -1.33
CA THR A 24 -8.73 -3.19 -1.29
C THR A 24 -8.54 -4.10 -2.50
N VAL A 25 -7.36 -4.06 -3.11
CA VAL A 25 -7.00 -4.90 -4.25
C VAL A 25 -5.59 -5.47 -4.05
N GLY A 26 -5.42 -6.77 -4.25
CA GLY A 26 -4.12 -7.42 -4.11
C GLY A 26 -4.15 -8.89 -4.49
N LEU A 27 -2.99 -9.55 -4.49
CA LEU A 27 -2.90 -10.97 -4.86
C LEU A 27 -3.45 -11.86 -3.75
N ALA A 28 -4.36 -12.77 -4.13
CA ALA A 28 -5.02 -13.71 -3.22
C ALA A 28 -4.03 -14.60 -2.43
N VAL A 29 -2.82 -14.81 -2.97
CA VAL A 29 -1.77 -15.57 -2.30
C VAL A 29 -1.24 -14.88 -1.03
N PHE A 30 -1.38 -13.56 -0.93
CA PHE A 30 -0.91 -12.77 0.21
C PHE A 30 -2.03 -12.44 1.22
N GLY A 31 -3.29 -12.75 0.89
CA GLY A 31 -4.41 -12.57 1.80
C GLY A 31 -5.73 -12.38 1.07
N THR A 32 -6.74 -11.94 1.83
CA THR A 32 -8.09 -11.67 1.31
C THR A 32 -8.31 -10.17 1.12
N TYR A 33 -8.77 -9.81 -0.06
CA TYR A 33 -9.06 -8.45 -0.49
C TYR A 33 -10.53 -8.31 -0.88
N ASP A 34 -11.01 -7.08 -1.06
CA ASP A 34 -12.32 -6.85 -1.67
C ASP A 34 -12.32 -7.30 -3.14
N VAL A 35 -11.17 -7.20 -3.79
CA VAL A 35 -10.88 -7.77 -5.11
C VAL A 35 -9.59 -8.60 -5.03
N ASP A 36 -9.76 -9.91 -5.05
CA ASP A 36 -8.66 -10.86 -5.10
C ASP A 36 -8.12 -11.00 -6.52
N LEU A 37 -6.83 -10.72 -6.70
CA LEU A 37 -6.10 -10.94 -7.94
C LEU A 37 -5.44 -12.32 -7.94
N THR A 38 -5.42 -12.99 -9.10
CA THR A 38 -4.71 -14.26 -9.31
C THR A 38 -3.37 -14.10 -10.01
N HIS A 39 -3.13 -12.92 -10.59
CA HIS A 39 -1.92 -12.57 -11.34
C HIS A 39 -1.76 -11.04 -11.33
N PRO A 40 -0.54 -10.53 -11.62
CA PRO A 40 -0.33 -9.10 -11.73
C PRO A 40 -1.19 -8.47 -12.82
N VAL A 41 -1.69 -7.25 -12.57
CA VAL A 41 -2.53 -6.49 -13.50
C VAL A 41 -1.89 -5.14 -13.80
N PHE A 42 -2.15 -4.65 -15.01
CA PHE A 42 -1.75 -3.31 -15.43
C PHE A 42 -2.95 -2.36 -15.38
N GLU A 43 -2.69 -1.07 -15.57
CA GLU A 43 -3.64 0.04 -15.58
C GLU A 43 -5.01 -0.30 -16.19
N ARG A 44 -5.05 -0.88 -17.39
CA ARG A 44 -6.32 -1.24 -18.05
C ARG A 44 -7.14 -2.23 -17.22
N GLY A 45 -6.50 -3.28 -16.71
CA GLY A 45 -7.16 -4.28 -15.88
C GLY A 45 -7.63 -3.67 -14.56
N LEU A 46 -6.85 -2.75 -13.99
CA LEU A 46 -7.26 -2.00 -12.81
C LEU A 46 -8.50 -1.14 -13.10
N ARG A 47 -8.56 -0.43 -14.23
CA ARG A 47 -9.75 0.35 -14.61
C ARG A 47 -10.99 -0.52 -14.80
N GLU A 48 -10.84 -1.70 -15.40
CA GLU A 48 -11.94 -2.66 -15.56
C GLU A 48 -12.46 -3.13 -14.18
N ILE A 49 -11.56 -3.39 -13.23
CA ILE A 49 -11.92 -3.70 -11.84
C ILE A 49 -12.67 -2.54 -11.19
N LEU A 50 -12.14 -1.32 -11.27
CA LEU A 50 -12.75 -0.12 -10.68
C LEU A 50 -14.15 0.14 -11.25
N ALA A 51 -14.31 0.04 -12.57
CA ALA A 51 -15.60 0.17 -13.24
C ALA A 51 -16.59 -0.92 -12.80
N SER A 52 -16.14 -2.16 -12.63
CA SER A 52 -16.99 -3.27 -12.16
C SER A 52 -17.51 -3.08 -10.73
N ARG A 53 -16.83 -2.24 -9.94
CA ARG A 53 -17.18 -1.93 -8.55
C ARG A 53 -17.86 -0.57 -8.39
N ASP A 54 -18.12 0.14 -9.49
CA ASP A 54 -18.60 1.53 -9.48
C ASP A 54 -17.77 2.42 -8.54
N PHE A 55 -16.45 2.24 -8.57
CA PHE A 55 -15.52 2.87 -7.65
C PHE A 55 -14.57 3.80 -8.40
N THR A 56 -14.63 5.09 -8.08
CA THR A 56 -13.67 6.09 -8.57
C THR A 56 -12.81 6.55 -7.40
N PRO A 57 -11.49 6.23 -7.38
CA PRO A 57 -10.61 6.63 -6.28
C PRO A 57 -10.37 8.15 -6.28
N ASP A 58 -10.45 8.75 -5.10
CA ASP A 58 -9.95 10.11 -4.86
C ASP A 58 -8.43 10.09 -4.61
N VAL A 59 -7.89 8.95 -4.17
CA VAL A 59 -6.47 8.71 -3.93
C VAL A 59 -6.17 7.21 -4.04
N VAL A 60 -4.99 6.87 -4.56
CA VAL A 60 -4.43 5.52 -4.51
C VAL A 60 -3.37 5.46 -3.44
N LEU A 61 -3.46 4.45 -2.58
CA LEU A 61 -2.46 4.16 -1.56
C LEU A 61 -1.87 2.78 -1.81
N TRP A 62 -0.64 2.75 -2.31
CA TRP A 62 0.17 1.53 -2.32
C TRP A 62 0.81 1.35 -0.95
N CYS A 63 0.63 0.17 -0.36
CA CYS A 63 1.30 -0.20 0.88
C CYS A 63 2.17 -1.43 0.63
N ASP A 64 3.42 -1.36 1.04
CA ASP A 64 4.32 -2.49 1.02
C ASP A 64 3.76 -3.68 1.83
N ASP A 65 3.71 -4.87 1.22
CA ASP A 65 3.32 -6.13 1.84
C ASP A 65 4.48 -7.11 1.85
N ALA A 66 5.27 -7.03 2.93
CA ALA A 66 6.29 -8.01 3.31
C ALA A 66 7.23 -8.41 2.17
N SER A 67 7.80 -7.41 1.47
CA SER A 67 8.84 -7.62 0.47
C SER A 67 8.38 -8.25 -0.86
N SER A 68 7.09 -8.22 -1.17
CA SER A 68 6.58 -8.63 -2.48
C SER A 68 6.77 -7.53 -3.53
N LEU A 69 7.04 -7.92 -4.79
CA LEU A 69 6.97 -6.97 -5.90
C LEU A 69 5.51 -6.55 -6.11
N PRO A 70 5.27 -5.29 -6.55
CA PRO A 70 3.93 -4.82 -6.82
C PRO A 70 3.20 -5.73 -7.80
N ALA A 71 1.96 -6.06 -7.50
CA ALA A 71 1.08 -6.83 -8.37
C ALA A 71 0.24 -5.95 -9.29
N ILE A 72 0.20 -4.65 -9.03
CA ILE A 72 -0.56 -3.68 -9.83
C ILE A 72 0.41 -2.64 -10.36
N PHE A 73 0.39 -2.40 -11.67
CA PHE A 73 1.29 -1.45 -12.33
C PHE A 73 0.52 -0.42 -13.16
N GLY A 74 1.07 0.79 -13.32
CA GLY A 74 0.47 1.85 -14.14
C GLY A 74 -0.68 2.59 -13.45
N TYR A 75 -0.86 2.42 -12.14
CA TYR A 75 -1.92 3.10 -11.39
C TYR A 75 -1.65 4.60 -11.22
N GLU A 76 -0.42 5.06 -11.46
CA GLU A 76 -0.03 6.47 -11.56
C GLU A 76 -0.63 7.19 -12.78
N ALA A 77 -1.19 6.46 -13.75
CA ALA A 77 -1.93 7.03 -14.87
C ALA A 77 -3.43 7.25 -14.55
N LEU A 78 -3.89 6.93 -13.34
CA LEU A 78 -5.22 7.32 -12.88
C LEU A 78 -5.25 8.83 -12.60
N ASP A 79 -6.42 9.46 -12.80
CA ASP A 79 -6.60 10.91 -12.62
C ASP A 79 -6.78 11.29 -11.13
N CYS A 80 -5.96 10.72 -10.25
CA CYS A 80 -5.96 10.99 -8.82
C CYS A 80 -4.55 10.82 -8.22
N PRO A 81 -4.23 11.49 -7.10
CA PRO A 81 -2.92 11.37 -6.48
C PRO A 81 -2.56 9.94 -6.07
N THR A 82 -1.28 9.59 -6.21
CA THR A 82 -0.72 8.31 -5.76
C THR A 82 0.17 8.51 -4.54
N MET A 83 -0.10 7.72 -3.51
CA MET A 83 0.67 7.67 -2.28
C MET A 83 1.28 6.29 -2.09
N GLY A 84 2.52 6.22 -1.62
CA GLY A 84 3.17 4.96 -1.24
C GLY A 84 3.46 4.90 0.26
N TYR A 85 3.39 3.72 0.86
CA TYR A 85 3.86 3.44 2.21
C TYR A 85 4.91 2.33 2.20
N SER A 86 6.17 2.71 2.35
CA SER A 86 7.33 1.83 2.31
C SER A 86 7.69 1.33 3.71
N ILE A 87 7.79 0.00 3.89
CA ILE A 87 8.09 -0.63 5.19
C ILE A 87 9.47 -1.32 5.20
N ASP A 88 9.72 -2.19 4.22
CA ASP A 88 10.87 -3.09 4.10
C ASP A 88 11.98 -2.55 3.17
N GLN A 89 12.06 -1.23 2.93
CA GLN A 89 13.08 -0.61 2.07
C GLN A 89 14.55 -0.96 2.41
N TYR A 90 14.81 -1.43 3.64
CA TYR A 90 16.14 -1.86 4.07
C TYR A 90 16.60 -3.17 3.39
N CYS A 91 15.66 -4.05 3.04
CA CYS A 91 15.94 -5.28 2.30
C CYS A 91 15.40 -5.23 0.86
N GLN A 92 14.54 -4.25 0.55
CA GLN A 92 13.94 -4.03 -0.76
C GLN A 92 14.42 -2.71 -1.39
N MET A 93 15.66 -2.72 -1.89
CA MET A 93 16.26 -1.52 -2.49
C MET A 93 15.54 -1.02 -3.75
N TRP A 94 14.63 -1.80 -4.34
CA TRP A 94 13.81 -1.35 -5.47
C TRP A 94 12.79 -0.28 -5.06
N HIS A 95 12.52 -0.08 -3.76
CA HIS A 95 11.59 0.96 -3.30
C HIS A 95 12.06 2.37 -3.67
N TYR A 96 13.37 2.64 -3.70
CA TYR A 96 13.88 3.98 -4.05
C TYR A 96 13.53 4.37 -5.49
N PRO A 97 13.95 3.63 -6.53
CA PRO A 97 13.54 3.97 -7.89
C PRO A 97 12.03 3.84 -8.09
N TYR A 98 11.35 2.96 -7.35
CA TYR A 98 9.89 2.87 -7.41
C TYR A 98 9.17 4.09 -6.81
N SER A 99 9.86 4.88 -5.96
CA SER A 99 9.25 6.08 -5.36
C SER A 99 8.81 7.13 -6.38
N TRP A 100 9.36 7.11 -7.59
CA TRP A 100 8.95 7.96 -8.72
C TRP A 100 7.51 7.74 -9.20
N VAL A 101 6.87 6.64 -8.81
CA VAL A 101 5.46 6.36 -9.12
C VAL A 101 4.51 7.20 -8.25
N PHE A 102 5.00 7.73 -7.11
CA PHE A 102 4.16 8.37 -6.12
C PHE A 102 4.30 9.90 -6.12
N ASP A 103 3.18 10.59 -6.01
CA ASP A 103 3.15 12.01 -5.66
C ASP A 103 3.68 12.26 -4.23
N GLY A 104 3.47 11.28 -3.33
CA GLY A 104 4.02 11.30 -1.98
C GLY A 104 4.32 9.92 -1.42
N LEU A 105 5.36 9.82 -0.59
CA LEU A 105 5.80 8.58 0.02
C LEU A 105 5.92 8.71 1.53
N LEU A 106 5.29 7.79 2.24
CA LEU A 106 5.43 7.53 3.66
C LEU A 106 6.50 6.45 3.87
N CYS A 107 7.42 6.68 4.80
CA CYS A 107 8.50 5.74 5.12
C CYS A 107 8.39 5.28 6.57
N SER A 108 8.50 3.98 6.81
CA SER A 108 8.46 3.39 8.16
C SER A 108 9.71 3.71 8.99
N GLN A 109 10.89 3.74 8.35
CA GLN A 109 12.18 3.89 9.01
C GLN A 109 12.73 5.28 8.74
N LYS A 110 12.67 6.15 9.77
CA LYS A 110 13.05 7.56 9.65
C LYS A 110 14.44 7.80 9.03
N SER A 111 15.42 6.92 9.31
CA SER A 111 16.79 7.04 8.79
C SER A 111 16.89 6.91 7.27
N TYR A 112 15.88 6.37 6.59
CA TYR A 112 15.86 6.18 5.15
C TYR A 112 15.22 7.34 4.38
N LEU A 113 14.61 8.31 5.08
CA LEU A 113 13.96 9.45 4.42
C LEU A 113 14.92 10.26 3.55
N ASP A 114 16.15 10.47 4.01
CA ASP A 114 17.12 11.26 3.26
C ASP A 114 17.58 10.55 1.98
N ILE A 115 17.52 9.20 1.94
CA ILE A 115 17.79 8.42 0.73
C ILE A 115 16.66 8.65 -0.29
N PHE A 116 15.41 8.57 0.13
CA PHE A 116 14.26 8.86 -0.74
C PHE A 116 14.25 10.30 -1.24
N ARG A 117 14.58 11.27 -0.39
CA ARG A 117 14.68 12.68 -0.79
C ARG A 117 15.80 12.92 -1.80
N ALA A 118 16.92 12.19 -1.68
CA ALA A 118 18.01 12.26 -2.64
C ALA A 118 17.63 11.66 -4.01
N GLU A 119 16.72 10.69 -4.04
CA GLU A 119 16.18 10.09 -5.27
C GLU A 119 15.30 11.10 -6.05
N GLY A 120 14.52 11.92 -5.34
CA GLY A 120 13.82 13.09 -5.90
C GLY A 120 12.57 12.81 -6.73
N GLY A 121 12.01 11.61 -6.63
CA GLY A 121 10.87 11.16 -7.44
C GLY A 121 9.48 11.66 -7.01
N SER A 122 9.33 12.09 -5.75
CA SER A 122 8.04 12.53 -5.18
C SER A 122 8.08 13.97 -4.66
N ALA A 123 6.93 14.63 -4.62
CA ALA A 123 6.80 15.97 -4.04
C ALA A 123 6.83 15.94 -2.49
N LEU A 124 6.52 14.79 -1.88
CA LEU A 124 6.43 14.62 -0.43
C LEU A 124 7.12 13.35 0.04
N TYR A 125 7.97 13.47 1.07
CA TYR A 125 8.59 12.34 1.77
C TYR A 125 8.45 12.53 3.29
N GLU A 126 7.57 11.73 3.90
CA GLU A 126 7.21 11.85 5.31
C GLU A 126 7.43 10.57 6.10
N TRP A 127 7.75 10.72 7.39
CA TRP A 127 7.92 9.58 8.29
C TRP A 127 6.55 9.15 8.84
N LEU A 128 6.19 7.89 8.63
CA LEU A 128 5.06 7.24 9.28
C LEU A 128 5.55 5.94 9.93
N PRO A 129 5.83 5.92 11.25
CA PRO A 129 6.37 4.73 11.89
C PRO A 129 5.40 3.55 11.76
N LEU A 130 5.97 2.36 11.60
CA LEU A 130 5.19 1.14 11.70
C LEU A 130 4.63 1.04 13.13
N TYR A 131 3.33 0.79 13.25
CA TYR A 131 2.71 0.57 14.55
C TYR A 131 2.57 -0.93 14.83
N PHE A 132 2.64 -1.28 16.10
CA PHE A 132 2.43 -2.64 16.56
C PHE A 132 0.94 -2.86 16.81
N ASP A 133 0.35 -3.84 16.13
CA ASP A 133 -1.02 -4.28 16.40
C ASP A 133 -1.00 -5.49 17.34
N GLU A 134 -1.33 -5.25 18.61
CA GLU A 134 -1.44 -6.29 19.65
C GLU A 134 -2.40 -7.42 19.26
N LYS A 135 -3.40 -7.15 18.41
CA LYS A 135 -4.37 -8.16 17.96
C LYS A 135 -3.76 -9.15 16.97
N ARG A 136 -2.60 -8.83 16.40
CA ARG A 136 -1.83 -9.74 15.54
C ARG A 136 -0.85 -10.62 16.31
N LEU A 137 -0.79 -10.50 17.64
CA LEU A 137 -0.10 -11.48 18.45
C LEU A 137 -0.73 -12.86 18.22
N PRO A 138 0.06 -13.92 18.01
CA PRO A 138 -0.48 -15.27 18.06
C PRO A 138 -1.19 -15.45 19.40
N ALA A 139 -2.35 -16.10 19.40
CA ALA A 139 -3.03 -16.46 20.63
C ALA A 139 -1.99 -17.12 21.56
N SER A 140 -1.79 -16.56 22.75
CA SER A 140 -0.79 -17.04 23.69
C SER A 140 -0.94 -18.55 23.83
N ALA A 141 0.11 -19.31 23.50
CA ALA A 141 0.12 -20.74 23.72
C ALA A 141 -0.28 -21.00 25.18
N PRO A 142 -1.19 -21.95 25.46
CA PRO A 142 -1.54 -22.27 26.83
C PRO A 142 -0.24 -22.63 27.56
N ALA A 143 0.00 -21.97 28.70
CA ALA A 143 1.15 -22.28 29.54
C ALA A 143 1.11 -23.77 29.88
N GLU A 144 2.12 -24.53 29.44
CA GLU A 144 2.32 -25.91 29.88
C GLU A 144 2.41 -25.90 31.40
N ARG A 145 1.45 -26.57 32.05
CA ARG A 145 1.40 -26.80 33.50
C ARG A 145 1.99 -28.16 33.83
#